data_AF-A0A0G4F0T8-F1
#
_entry.id   AF-A0A0G4F0T8-F1
#
_cell.length_a   1.000
_cell.length_b   1.000
_cell.length_c   1.000
_cell.angle_alpha   90.00
_cell.angle_beta   90.00
_cell.angle_gamma   90.00
#
_symmetry.space_group_name_H-M   'P 1'
#
loop_
_entity.id
_entity.type
_entity.pdbx_description
1 polymer ?
#
loop_
_entity_poly.entity_id
_entity_poly.type
_entity_poly.pdbx_seq_one_letter_code
_entity_poly.pdbx_strand_id
1 'polypeptide(L)'
;MMQSLLGLFGGRQEAAASSQPPPTHMPSSGPTEEEYSDERQLDDLLSRQGLSLGAILGRNQSPQSRQLTTSMLCRTARSGDDVSRLCREGGADPSIAVQLETDHPEGKHLTIFSSILCLAIDDINSAPPLIAAGRQLKLPLWPSRELQREVLEALIAAGAGVDGRPCEITPLRVAVLYAQCDGCGGAARPWCGCTRDAAGFLPIERPSILAEPPI
;
A
#
# COMPACT_ATOMS: atom_id res chain seq x y z
N MET A 1 -53.39 34.40 41.53
CA MET A 1 -54.18 34.56 40.29
C MET A 1 -53.93 33.31 39.46
N MET A 2 -54.78 32.28 39.55
CA MET A 2 -56.10 32.10 38.91
C MET A 2 -56.04 31.74 37.41
N GLN A 3 -56.76 30.64 37.14
CA GLN A 3 -57.27 30.09 35.87
C GLN A 3 -56.32 29.10 35.16
N SER A 4 -56.54 27.79 35.35
CA SER A 4 -57.61 26.94 34.78
C SER A 4 -57.58 26.91 33.26
N LEU A 5 -57.35 25.71 32.70
CA LEU A 5 -58.07 25.20 31.53
C LEU A 5 -57.90 23.68 31.46
N LEU A 6 -58.98 22.99 31.86
CA LEU A 6 -59.25 21.59 31.58
C LEU A 6 -59.54 21.44 30.08
N GLY A 7 -58.87 20.50 29.43
CA GLY A 7 -59.12 20.12 28.04
C GLY A 7 -59.19 18.60 27.91
N LEU A 8 -60.40 18.07 28.09
CA LEU A 8 -60.80 16.72 27.71
C LEU A 8 -60.72 16.56 26.19
N PHE A 9 -59.93 15.60 25.69
CA PHE A 9 -60.19 14.98 24.39
C PHE A 9 -59.87 13.48 24.47
N GLY A 10 -60.94 12.68 24.43
CA GLY A 10 -60.86 11.28 24.07
C GLY A 10 -60.59 11.15 22.57
N GLY A 11 -59.95 10.05 22.18
CA GLY A 11 -59.67 9.78 20.78
C GLY A 11 -58.89 8.50 20.56
N ARG A 12 -59.61 7.38 20.56
CA ARG A 12 -59.48 6.28 19.59
C ARG A 12 -58.08 5.66 19.42
N GLN A 13 -57.86 4.51 20.08
CA GLN A 13 -56.85 3.54 19.65
C GLN A 13 -57.24 2.97 18.28
N GLU A 14 -56.57 3.42 17.23
CA GLU A 14 -56.53 2.68 15.97
C GLU A 14 -55.45 1.61 16.07
N ALA A 15 -55.89 0.35 15.90
CA ALA A 15 -55.01 -0.79 15.73
C ALA A 15 -54.22 -0.59 14.44
N ALA A 16 -52.99 -0.12 14.56
CA ALA A 16 -52.04 -0.12 13.46
C ALA A 16 -51.76 -1.57 13.08
N ALA A 17 -52.32 -2.00 11.96
CA ALA A 17 -51.91 -3.21 11.28
C ALA A 17 -50.39 -3.14 11.08
N SER A 18 -49.68 -4.04 11.74
CA SER A 18 -48.25 -4.24 11.61
C SER A 18 -47.96 -4.75 10.19
N SER A 19 -47.92 -3.84 9.22
CA SER A 19 -47.32 -4.09 7.91
C SER A 19 -45.83 -4.32 8.13
N GLN A 20 -45.44 -5.59 8.23
CA GLN A 20 -44.04 -5.95 8.03
C GLN A 20 -43.62 -5.36 6.67
N PRO A 21 -42.58 -4.51 6.63
CA PRO A 21 -42.02 -4.09 5.36
C PRO A 21 -41.59 -5.37 4.61
N PRO A 22 -41.77 -5.43 3.28
CA PRO A 22 -41.31 -6.55 2.48
C PRO A 22 -39.84 -6.79 2.80
N PRO A 23 -39.38 -8.06 2.91
CA PRO A 23 -37.99 -8.36 3.19
C PRO A 23 -37.16 -7.66 2.13
N THR A 24 -36.48 -6.59 2.54
CA THR A 24 -35.55 -5.86 1.71
C THR A 24 -34.52 -6.89 1.31
N HIS A 25 -34.54 -7.31 0.04
CA HIS A 25 -33.51 -8.14 -0.53
C HIS A 25 -32.19 -7.41 -0.27
N MET A 26 -31.45 -7.87 0.75
CA MET A 26 -30.11 -7.39 1.03
C MET A 26 -29.32 -7.71 -0.24
N PRO A 27 -28.81 -6.72 -0.99
CA PRO A 27 -27.89 -7.00 -2.06
C PRO A 27 -26.70 -7.67 -1.39
N SER A 28 -26.61 -8.99 -1.59
CA SER A 28 -25.46 -9.77 -1.16
C SER A 28 -24.27 -9.13 -1.84
N SER A 29 -23.52 -8.33 -1.08
CA SER A 29 -22.31 -7.66 -1.52
C SER A 29 -21.21 -8.72 -1.56
N GLY A 30 -21.39 -9.68 -2.47
CA GLY A 30 -20.37 -10.66 -2.78
C GLY A 30 -19.23 -9.94 -3.51
N PRO A 31 -17.98 -10.33 -3.27
CA PRO A 31 -16.85 -9.88 -4.07
C PRO A 31 -17.15 -10.10 -5.57
N THR A 32 -16.94 -9.07 -6.37
CA THR A 32 -17.13 -9.14 -7.83
C THR A 32 -16.07 -10.04 -8.44
N GLU A 33 -16.40 -10.79 -9.50
CA GLU A 33 -15.47 -11.75 -10.13
C GLU A 33 -14.11 -11.15 -10.52
N GLU A 34 -14.07 -9.84 -10.83
CA GLU A 34 -12.84 -9.10 -11.11
C GLU A 34 -11.86 -9.08 -9.93
N GLU A 35 -12.36 -8.96 -8.69
CA GLU A 35 -11.52 -8.88 -7.47
C GLU A 35 -10.75 -10.19 -7.23
N TYR A 36 -11.39 -11.32 -7.52
CA TYR A 36 -10.74 -12.64 -7.44
C TYR A 36 -9.68 -12.85 -8.52
N SER A 37 -9.84 -12.24 -9.69
CA SER A 37 -8.86 -12.34 -10.77
C SER A 37 -7.56 -11.63 -10.38
N ASP A 38 -7.67 -10.43 -9.81
CA ASP A 38 -6.54 -9.60 -9.44
C ASP A 38 -5.73 -10.21 -8.29
N GLU A 39 -6.38 -10.78 -7.27
CA GLU A 39 -5.68 -11.47 -6.17
C GLU A 39 -4.90 -12.70 -6.67
N ARG A 40 -5.46 -13.49 -7.58
CA ARG A 40 -4.76 -14.63 -8.17
C ARG A 40 -3.55 -14.19 -8.98
N GLN A 41 -3.67 -13.09 -9.72
CA GLN A 41 -2.55 -12.51 -10.46
C GLN A 41 -1.43 -12.06 -9.52
N LEU A 42 -1.78 -11.47 -8.37
CA LEU A 42 -0.81 -11.08 -7.36
C LEU A 42 -0.09 -12.28 -6.74
N ASP A 43 -0.84 -13.31 -6.38
CA ASP A 43 -0.28 -14.55 -5.81
C ASP A 43 0.66 -15.25 -6.80
N ASP A 44 0.27 -15.36 -8.07
CA ASP A 44 1.13 -15.90 -9.14
C ASP A 44 2.40 -15.04 -9.34
N LEU A 45 2.28 -13.72 -9.31
CA LEU A 45 3.41 -12.79 -9.45
C LEU A 45 4.43 -12.95 -8.31
N LEU A 46 3.98 -13.06 -7.07
CA LEU A 46 4.85 -13.16 -5.90
C LEU A 46 5.42 -14.58 -5.75
N SER A 47 4.59 -15.62 -5.91
CA SER A 47 5.00 -17.02 -5.73
C SER A 47 6.11 -17.44 -6.71
N ARG A 48 6.08 -16.96 -7.96
CA ARG A 48 7.16 -17.16 -8.95
C ARG A 48 8.52 -16.64 -8.49
N GLN A 49 8.54 -15.76 -7.50
CA GLN A 49 9.74 -15.14 -6.92
C GLN A 49 10.08 -15.72 -5.55
N GLY A 50 9.31 -16.72 -5.09
CA GLY A 50 9.39 -17.27 -3.74
C GLY A 50 9.04 -16.23 -2.67
N LEU A 51 8.09 -15.34 -3.00
CA LEU A 51 7.52 -14.35 -2.10
C LEU A 51 6.03 -14.66 -1.91
N SER A 52 5.47 -14.20 -0.79
CA SER A 52 4.03 -14.16 -0.56
C SER A 52 3.62 -12.83 0.05
N LEU A 53 2.36 -12.45 -0.15
CA LEU A 53 1.78 -11.30 0.53
C LEU A 53 1.43 -11.72 1.97
N GLY A 54 2.05 -11.07 2.95
CA GLY A 54 1.70 -11.22 4.37
C GLY A 54 0.52 -10.33 4.74
N ALA A 55 0.70 -9.47 5.74
CA ALA A 55 -0.29 -8.48 6.14
C ALA A 55 -0.22 -7.15 5.34
N ILE A 56 -1.36 -6.48 5.23
CA ILE A 56 -1.43 -5.07 4.84
C ILE A 56 -1.60 -4.25 6.12
N LEU A 57 -0.59 -3.48 6.47
CA LEU A 57 -0.55 -2.69 7.70
C LEU A 57 -1.01 -1.25 7.44
N GLY A 58 -2.26 -0.97 7.73
CA GLY A 58 -2.86 0.37 7.65
C GLY A 58 -3.87 0.63 8.77
N ARG A 59 -4.42 1.84 8.79
CA ARG A 59 -5.55 2.18 9.68
C ARG A 59 -6.80 1.40 9.30
N ASN A 60 -6.94 1.09 8.00
CA ASN A 60 -8.06 0.36 7.44
C ASN A 60 -7.55 -0.83 6.62
N GLN A 61 -7.77 -2.05 7.09
CA GLN A 61 -7.57 -3.27 6.28
C GLN A 61 -8.82 -3.53 5.43
N SER A 62 -9.24 -2.51 4.68
CA SER A 62 -10.42 -2.60 3.82
C SER A 62 -10.09 -3.42 2.55
N PRO A 63 -11.09 -4.09 1.94
CA PRO A 63 -10.93 -4.70 0.62
C PRO A 63 -10.33 -3.74 -0.41
N GLN A 64 -10.69 -2.46 -0.34
CA GLN A 64 -10.17 -1.41 -1.22
C GLN A 64 -8.68 -1.12 -0.99
N SER A 65 -8.18 -1.24 0.24
CA SER A 65 -6.73 -1.13 0.52
C SER A 65 -5.97 -2.32 -0.04
N ARG A 66 -6.59 -3.50 -0.04
CA ARG A 66 -6.05 -4.68 -0.72
C ARG A 66 -6.06 -4.51 -2.23
N GLN A 67 -7.17 -4.04 -2.80
CA GLN A 67 -7.27 -3.73 -4.23
C GLN A 67 -6.22 -2.70 -4.66
N LEU A 68 -6.01 -1.64 -3.86
CA LEU A 68 -4.97 -0.66 -4.11
C LEU A 68 -3.57 -1.31 -4.10
N THR A 69 -3.30 -2.16 -3.11
CA THR A 69 -2.03 -2.91 -3.01
C THR A 69 -1.78 -3.79 -4.24
N THR A 70 -2.78 -4.60 -4.60
CA THR A 70 -2.74 -5.45 -5.78
C THR A 70 -2.53 -4.62 -7.04
N SER A 71 -3.22 -3.49 -7.16
CA SER A 71 -3.11 -2.62 -8.33
C SER A 71 -1.72 -2.03 -8.50
N MET A 72 -1.05 -1.66 -7.40
CA MET A 72 0.32 -1.17 -7.46
C MET A 72 1.32 -2.28 -7.77
N LEU A 73 1.21 -3.45 -7.12
CA LEU A 73 2.14 -4.58 -7.33
C LEU A 73 2.02 -5.18 -8.73
N CYS A 74 0.80 -5.29 -9.25
CA CYS A 74 0.52 -5.85 -10.58
C CYS A 74 0.51 -4.79 -11.70
N ARG A 75 0.68 -3.50 -11.36
CA ARG A 75 0.59 -2.36 -12.30
C ARG A 75 -0.74 -2.31 -13.09
N THR A 76 -1.85 -2.62 -12.44
CA THR A 76 -3.18 -2.65 -13.09
C THR A 76 -3.90 -1.31 -13.06
N ALA A 77 -3.42 -0.32 -12.29
CA ALA A 77 -3.98 1.02 -12.27
C ALA A 77 -3.82 1.66 -13.65
N ARG A 78 -4.94 2.19 -14.19
CA ARG A 78 -4.98 2.74 -15.56
C ARG A 78 -4.83 4.26 -15.59
N SER A 79 -5.03 4.91 -14.46
CA SER A 79 -4.96 6.37 -14.30
C SER A 79 -4.73 6.75 -12.83
N GLY A 80 -4.30 8.00 -12.59
CA GLY A 80 -4.31 8.59 -11.25
C GLY A 80 -5.72 8.76 -10.66
N ASP A 81 -6.75 8.91 -11.52
CA ASP A 81 -8.15 9.03 -11.10
C ASP A 81 -8.68 7.74 -10.48
N ASP A 82 -8.29 6.57 -11.01
CA ASP A 82 -8.66 5.27 -10.44
C ASP A 82 -8.11 5.11 -9.01
N VAL A 83 -6.86 5.54 -8.80
CA VAL A 83 -6.22 5.54 -7.48
C VAL A 83 -6.91 6.51 -6.53
N SER A 84 -7.22 7.71 -7.02
CA SER A 84 -7.95 8.73 -6.25
C SER A 84 -9.32 8.23 -5.83
N ARG A 85 -10.05 7.55 -6.73
CA ARG A 85 -11.35 6.94 -6.46
C ARG A 85 -11.25 5.86 -5.39
N LEU A 86 -10.30 4.93 -5.51
CA LEU A 86 -10.07 3.89 -4.50
C LEU A 86 -9.82 4.47 -3.11
N CYS A 87 -9.01 5.53 -3.02
CA CYS A 87 -8.68 6.15 -1.73
C CYS A 87 -9.85 6.98 -1.17
N ARG A 88 -10.44 7.88 -1.97
CA ARG A 88 -11.42 8.87 -1.50
C ARG A 88 -12.83 8.31 -1.38
N GLU A 89 -13.27 7.54 -2.38
CA GLU A 89 -14.62 6.99 -2.44
C GLU A 89 -14.64 5.58 -1.85
N GLY A 90 -13.63 4.78 -2.17
CA GLY A 90 -13.49 3.41 -1.66
C GLY A 90 -12.95 3.30 -0.24
N GLY A 91 -12.37 4.37 0.32
CA GLY A 91 -11.77 4.36 1.65
C GLY A 91 -10.51 3.50 1.76
N ALA A 92 -9.81 3.25 0.65
CA ALA A 92 -8.48 2.66 0.68
C ALA A 92 -7.51 3.57 1.46
N ASP A 93 -6.69 2.98 2.33
CA ASP A 93 -5.69 3.74 3.08
C ASP A 93 -4.42 3.94 2.22
N PRO A 94 -4.08 5.17 1.83
CA PRO A 94 -2.89 5.44 1.02
C PRO A 94 -1.59 5.39 1.82
N SER A 95 -1.65 5.24 3.15
CA SER A 95 -0.50 5.10 4.05
C SER A 95 -0.23 3.66 4.47
N ILE A 96 -0.78 2.69 3.72
CA ILE A 96 -0.53 1.26 3.96
C ILE A 96 0.94 0.91 3.75
N ALA A 97 1.44 0.10 4.68
CA ALA A 97 2.67 -0.65 4.51
C ALA A 97 2.33 -2.10 4.16
N VAL A 98 2.96 -2.62 3.12
CA VAL A 98 2.77 -3.97 2.63
C VAL A 98 3.85 -4.85 3.22
N GLN A 99 3.42 -5.92 3.88
CA GLN A 99 4.30 -6.98 4.36
C GLN A 99 4.48 -8.02 3.26
N LEU A 100 5.73 -8.21 2.83
CA LEU A 100 6.12 -9.31 1.95
C LEU A 100 6.89 -10.34 2.77
N GLU A 101 6.55 -11.60 2.56
CA GLU A 101 7.16 -12.73 3.25
C GLU A 101 7.95 -13.58 2.26
N THR A 102 9.02 -14.20 2.76
CA THR A 102 9.80 -15.15 2.00
C THR A 102 10.37 -16.23 2.91
N ASP A 103 10.31 -17.47 2.44
CA ASP A 103 10.94 -18.60 3.11
C ASP A 103 12.46 -18.54 2.91
N HIS A 104 13.20 -18.33 4.00
CA HIS A 104 14.64 -18.50 3.97
C HIS A 104 14.98 -20.01 3.99
N PRO A 105 16.00 -20.47 3.24
CA PRO A 105 16.42 -21.89 3.24
C PRO A 105 16.81 -22.43 4.63
N GLU A 106 17.11 -21.56 5.59
CA GLU A 106 17.37 -21.93 7.00
C GLU A 106 16.08 -22.07 7.84
N GLY A 107 14.90 -22.06 7.23
CA GLY A 107 13.60 -22.11 7.92
C GLY A 107 13.24 -20.83 8.67
N LYS A 108 13.91 -19.71 8.39
CA LYS A 108 13.58 -18.39 8.95
C LYS A 108 12.58 -17.70 8.02
N HIS A 109 11.45 -17.26 8.56
CA HIS A 109 10.54 -16.38 7.84
C HIS A 109 11.13 -14.98 7.82
N LEU A 110 11.43 -14.45 6.63
CA LEU A 110 11.92 -13.09 6.48
C LEU A 110 10.78 -12.19 6.00
N THR A 111 10.69 -11.03 6.63
CA THR A 111 9.59 -10.10 6.46
C THR A 111 10.11 -8.73 6.04
N ILE A 112 9.56 -8.18 4.97
CA ILE A 112 9.88 -6.84 4.47
C ILE A 112 8.62 -6.00 4.51
N PHE A 113 8.76 -4.80 5.07
CA PHE A 113 7.71 -3.80 5.02
C PHE A 113 8.07 -2.75 3.97
N SER A 114 7.12 -2.48 3.07
CA SER A 114 7.27 -1.44 2.06
C SER A 114 6.02 -0.58 2.01
N SER A 115 6.19 0.74 2.04
CA SER A 115 5.07 1.64 1.77
C SER A 115 4.56 1.45 0.34
N ILE A 116 3.27 1.75 0.13
CA ILE A 116 2.65 1.70 -1.20
C ILE A 116 3.33 2.67 -2.18
N LEU A 117 3.83 3.81 -1.71
CA LEU A 117 4.61 4.76 -2.52
C LEU A 117 5.93 4.15 -3.01
N CYS A 118 6.66 3.44 -2.14
CA CYS A 118 7.88 2.73 -2.54
C CYS A 118 7.58 1.69 -3.63
N LEU A 119 6.45 0.99 -3.52
CA LEU A 119 6.02 0.02 -4.52
C LEU A 119 5.62 0.68 -5.84
N ALA A 120 5.13 1.92 -5.83
CA ALA A 120 4.75 2.66 -7.04
C ALA A 120 5.94 3.28 -7.80
N ILE A 121 7.16 3.24 -7.25
CA ILE A 121 8.35 3.81 -7.90
C ILE A 121 9.08 2.73 -8.72
N ASP A 122 9.09 2.88 -10.04
CA ASP A 122 9.96 2.16 -10.96
C ASP A 122 11.27 2.89 -11.25
N ASP A 123 12.31 2.09 -11.50
CA ASP A 123 13.54 2.50 -12.20
C ASP A 123 13.28 2.66 -13.70
N ILE A 124 14.16 3.36 -14.39
CA ILE A 124 14.13 3.48 -15.85
C ILE A 124 14.33 2.13 -16.56
N ASN A 125 15.04 1.20 -15.91
CA ASN A 125 15.41 -0.10 -16.48
C ASN A 125 14.87 -1.30 -15.69
N SER A 126 14.18 -1.08 -14.56
CA SER A 126 13.85 -2.16 -13.62
C SER A 126 12.72 -1.80 -12.65
N ALA A 127 12.14 -2.83 -12.05
CA ALA A 127 11.20 -2.71 -10.96
C ALA A 127 11.87 -2.17 -9.67
N PRO A 128 11.09 -1.71 -8.67
CA PRO A 128 11.61 -1.25 -7.37
C PRO A 128 12.63 -2.24 -6.75
N PRO A 129 13.70 -1.79 -6.10
CA PRO A 129 14.85 -2.61 -5.75
C PRO A 129 14.61 -3.08 -4.32
N LEU A 130 13.42 -3.63 -4.10
CA LEU A 130 13.07 -4.15 -2.79
C LEU A 130 13.82 -5.45 -2.61
N ILE A 131 14.92 -5.36 -1.85
CA ILE A 131 15.74 -6.51 -1.53
C ILE A 131 15.14 -7.19 -0.30
N ALA A 132 14.58 -8.36 -0.55
CA ALA A 132 14.01 -9.28 0.41
C ALA A 132 14.95 -10.47 0.58
N ALA A 133 15.67 -10.58 1.70
CA ALA A 133 16.54 -11.74 1.95
C ALA A 133 17.60 -12.00 0.84
N GLY A 134 18.16 -10.92 0.27
CA GLY A 134 19.08 -11.03 -0.88
C GLY A 134 18.40 -11.31 -2.22
N ARG A 135 17.06 -11.39 -2.28
CA ARG A 135 16.26 -11.48 -3.51
C ARG A 135 15.70 -10.11 -3.86
N GLN A 136 15.80 -9.73 -5.12
CA GLN A 136 15.17 -8.52 -5.62
C GLN A 136 13.72 -8.82 -6.00
N LEU A 137 12.77 -8.06 -5.46
CA LEU A 137 11.38 -8.05 -5.94
C LEU A 137 11.36 -7.51 -7.37
N LYS A 138 10.81 -8.29 -8.30
CA LYS A 138 10.60 -7.93 -9.69
C LYS A 138 9.11 -7.71 -9.92
N LEU A 139 8.72 -6.45 -10.03
CA LEU A 139 7.38 -6.05 -10.44
C LEU A 139 7.35 -5.77 -11.96
N PRO A 140 6.18 -5.82 -12.61
CA PRO A 140 5.99 -5.23 -13.91
C PRO A 140 6.35 -3.74 -13.89
N LEU A 141 6.81 -3.23 -15.04
CA LEU A 141 7.02 -1.79 -15.20
C LEU A 141 5.69 -1.09 -15.48
N TRP A 142 5.58 0.16 -15.07
CA TRP A 142 4.53 1.06 -15.51
C TRP A 142 4.55 1.19 -17.04
N PRO A 143 3.38 1.17 -17.71
CA PRO A 143 3.30 1.37 -19.16
C PRO A 143 3.91 2.68 -19.67
N SER A 144 3.88 3.73 -18.84
CA SER A 144 4.51 5.03 -19.14
C SER A 144 4.93 5.75 -17.86
N ARG A 145 5.87 6.69 -17.99
CA ARG A 145 6.32 7.53 -16.86
C ARG A 145 5.28 8.58 -16.48
N GLU A 146 4.44 8.99 -17.42
CA GLU A 146 3.29 9.86 -17.20
C GLU A 146 2.28 9.17 -16.27
N LEU A 147 1.93 7.91 -16.56
CA LEU A 147 1.01 7.15 -15.71
C LEU A 147 1.59 6.91 -14.31
N GLN A 148 2.87 6.55 -14.22
CA GLN A 148 3.54 6.43 -12.92
C GLN A 148 3.46 7.74 -12.12
N ARG A 149 3.69 8.88 -12.78
CA ARG A 149 3.61 10.21 -12.14
C ARG A 149 2.20 10.50 -11.63
N GLU A 150 1.19 10.27 -12.47
CA GLU A 150 -0.21 10.45 -12.09
C GLU A 150 -0.60 9.60 -10.87
N VAL A 151 -0.17 8.34 -10.84
CA VAL A 151 -0.40 7.43 -9.71
C VAL A 151 0.29 7.93 -8.44
N LEU A 152 1.56 8.36 -8.54
CA LEU A 152 2.31 8.90 -7.39
C LEU A 152 1.67 10.18 -6.86
N GLU A 153 1.30 11.11 -7.75
CA GLU A 153 0.61 12.35 -7.38
C GLU A 153 -0.74 12.06 -6.73
N ALA A 154 -1.50 11.10 -7.23
CA ALA A 154 -2.77 10.67 -6.64
C ALA A 154 -2.60 10.08 -5.23
N LEU A 155 -1.61 9.20 -5.03
CA LEU A 155 -1.30 8.64 -3.71
C LEU A 155 -0.91 9.73 -2.70
N ILE A 156 -0.05 10.67 -3.11
CA ILE A 156 0.38 11.80 -2.26
C ILE A 156 -0.81 12.71 -1.96
N ALA A 157 -1.63 13.04 -2.95
CA ALA A 157 -2.83 13.86 -2.78
C ALA A 157 -3.92 13.19 -1.93
N ALA A 158 -3.89 11.85 -1.83
CA ALA A 158 -4.73 11.08 -0.91
C ALA A 158 -4.17 11.05 0.53
N GLY A 159 -2.93 11.49 0.74
CA GLY A 159 -2.28 11.55 2.06
C GLY A 159 -1.31 10.40 2.33
N ALA A 160 -0.77 9.75 1.31
CA ALA A 160 0.35 8.82 1.49
C ALA A 160 1.57 9.53 2.09
N GLY A 161 2.17 8.94 3.13
CA GLY A 161 3.34 9.50 3.81
C GLY A 161 4.60 9.41 2.95
N VAL A 162 5.10 10.56 2.47
CA VAL A 162 6.32 10.65 1.63
C VAL A 162 7.61 10.31 2.39
N ASP A 163 7.60 10.45 3.71
CA ASP A 163 8.74 10.15 4.58
C ASP A 163 8.81 8.67 4.97
N GLY A 164 7.81 7.86 4.62
CA GLY A 164 7.68 6.47 5.06
C GLY A 164 7.49 6.33 6.57
N ARG A 165 7.56 5.09 7.08
CA ARG A 165 7.55 4.80 8.52
C ARG A 165 8.97 4.63 9.08
N PRO A 166 9.17 4.81 10.40
CA PRO A 166 10.43 4.45 11.03
C PRO A 166 10.79 2.99 10.73
N CYS A 167 12.06 2.73 10.39
CA CYS A 167 12.60 1.42 10.03
C CYS A 167 12.22 0.88 8.64
N GLU A 168 11.52 1.66 7.81
CA GLU A 168 11.27 1.32 6.40
C GLU A 168 12.23 2.05 5.46
N ILE A 169 12.41 1.53 4.24
CA ILE A 169 13.01 2.30 3.16
C ILE A 169 12.01 3.38 2.77
N THR A 170 12.40 4.65 2.89
CA THR A 170 11.51 5.78 2.59
C THR A 170 11.32 5.94 1.08
N PRO A 171 10.14 6.40 0.62
CA PRO A 171 9.91 6.69 -0.80
C PRO A 171 10.97 7.61 -1.40
N LEU A 172 11.40 8.62 -0.64
CA LEU A 172 12.48 9.53 -1.05
C LEU A 172 13.80 8.79 -1.24
N ARG A 173 14.15 7.86 -0.35
CA ARG A 173 15.38 7.06 -0.49
C ARG A 173 15.31 6.15 -1.72
N VAL A 174 14.16 5.54 -2.00
CA VAL A 174 13.94 4.78 -3.25
C VAL A 174 14.13 5.68 -4.46
N ALA A 175 13.49 6.85 -4.49
CA ALA A 175 13.62 7.80 -5.59
C ALA A 175 15.07 8.26 -5.83
N VAL A 176 15.83 8.56 -4.76
CA VAL A 176 17.25 8.97 -4.86
C VAL A 176 18.12 7.85 -5.42
N LEU A 177 17.91 6.61 -4.97
CA LEU A 177 18.65 5.45 -5.48
C LEU A 177 18.47 5.27 -7.00
N TYR A 178 17.36 5.75 -7.55
CA TYR A 178 17.04 5.65 -8.98
C TYR A 178 17.36 6.87 -9.81
N ALA A 179 17.24 8.08 -9.26
CA ALA A 179 17.59 9.30 -9.98
C ALA A 179 19.08 9.37 -10.37
N GLN A 180 19.95 8.60 -9.69
CA GLN A 180 21.39 8.60 -9.92
C GLN A 180 21.85 7.69 -11.08
N CYS A 181 20.95 6.94 -11.74
CA CYS A 181 21.32 6.02 -12.81
C CYS A 181 21.45 6.66 -14.21
N ASP A 182 20.88 7.84 -14.45
CA ASP A 182 20.80 8.44 -15.80
C ASP A 182 22.15 8.97 -16.35
N GLY A 183 23.20 9.04 -15.53
CA GLY A 183 24.52 9.57 -15.92
C GLY A 183 25.63 8.53 -16.13
N CYS A 184 25.42 7.26 -15.77
CA CYS A 184 26.48 6.26 -15.79
C CYS A 184 26.45 5.48 -17.11
N GLY A 185 27.14 6.01 -18.14
CA GLY A 185 27.31 5.34 -19.42
C GLY A 185 27.82 3.90 -19.28
N GLY A 186 26.91 2.94 -19.49
CA GLY A 186 27.17 1.59 -19.98
C GLY A 186 28.40 0.85 -19.45
N ALA A 187 28.59 0.72 -18.14
CA ALA A 187 29.46 -0.32 -17.59
C ALA A 187 28.99 -0.72 -16.19
N ALA A 188 28.74 -2.02 -16.04
CA ALA A 188 27.95 -2.65 -14.99
C ALA A 188 28.35 -2.26 -13.56
N ARG A 189 27.34 -1.95 -12.73
CA ARG A 189 27.49 -2.08 -11.28
C ARG A 189 26.39 -2.96 -10.66
N PRO A 190 26.79 -3.94 -9.83
CA PRO A 190 25.89 -4.79 -9.08
C PRO A 190 25.39 -4.03 -7.84
N TRP A 191 24.36 -3.18 -8.00
CA TRP A 191 23.77 -2.29 -6.98
C TRP A 191 24.36 -0.86 -6.86
N CYS A 192 25.14 -0.40 -7.86
CA CYS A 192 25.88 0.88 -7.93
C CYS A 192 27.10 1.02 -6.98
N GLY A 193 27.91 -0.04 -6.83
CA GLY A 193 29.15 0.02 -6.01
C GLY A 193 30.33 0.58 -6.77
N CYS A 194 30.83 1.79 -6.43
CA CYS A 194 31.83 2.52 -7.21
C CYS A 194 33.30 2.02 -7.21
N THR A 195 33.72 0.99 -6.45
CA THR A 195 34.88 0.13 -6.77
C THR A 195 34.94 -1.02 -5.77
N ARG A 196 35.50 -2.14 -6.20
CA ARG A 196 35.69 -3.36 -5.43
C ARG A 196 37.05 -3.25 -4.75
N ASP A 197 37.07 -2.88 -3.49
CA ASP A 197 38.24 -3.07 -2.63
C ASP A 197 38.01 -4.35 -1.82
N ALA A 198 39.01 -5.22 -1.78
CA ALA A 198 38.91 -6.62 -1.33
C ALA A 198 38.68 -6.83 0.19
N ALA A 199 38.13 -5.86 0.91
CA ALA A 199 37.79 -5.97 2.31
C ALA A 199 36.27 -6.14 2.47
N GLY A 200 35.84 -7.23 3.10
CA GLY A 200 34.45 -7.67 3.15
C GLY A 200 33.43 -6.64 3.65
N PHE A 201 32.18 -6.87 3.24
CA PHE A 201 30.98 -6.17 3.70
C PHE A 201 31.01 -5.93 5.22
N LEU A 202 31.10 -4.67 5.65
CA LEU A 202 30.77 -4.29 7.01
C LEU A 202 29.27 -3.97 7.10
N PRO A 203 28.60 -4.34 8.22
CA PRO A 203 27.22 -3.96 8.47
C PRO A 203 27.08 -2.44 8.51
N ILE A 204 25.93 -1.94 8.07
CA ILE A 204 25.57 -0.52 8.19
C ILE A 204 25.46 -0.19 9.67
N GLU A 205 26.53 0.32 10.28
CA GLU A 205 26.48 0.84 11.63
C GLU A 205 25.53 2.04 11.67
N ARG A 206 24.53 1.97 12.54
CA ARG A 206 23.68 3.12 12.86
C ARG A 206 24.56 4.24 13.41
N PRO A 207 24.40 5.49 12.96
CA PRO A 207 25.04 6.61 13.64
C PRO A 207 24.56 6.64 15.09
N SER A 208 25.51 6.51 16.02
CA SER A 208 25.25 6.67 17.45
C SER A 208 24.82 8.10 17.72
N ILE A 209 23.52 8.32 17.88
CA ILE A 209 22.98 9.53 18.49
C ILE A 209 23.06 9.33 20.00
N LEU A 210 23.55 10.36 20.71
CA LEU A 210 23.72 10.52 22.17
C LEU A 210 25.15 10.33 22.69
N ALA A 211 25.89 11.43 22.69
CA ALA A 211 26.67 11.80 23.86
C ALA A 211 26.20 13.21 24.29
N GLU A 212 25.51 13.29 25.42
CA GLU A 212 25.21 14.57 26.06
C GLU A 212 26.50 15.19 26.63
N PRO A 213 26.63 16.53 26.64
CA PRO A 213 27.79 17.19 27.22
C PRO A 213 27.79 17.10 28.75
N PRO A 214 28.96 16.97 29.39
CA PRO A 214 29.07 16.95 30.84
C PRO A 214 28.74 18.34 31.44
N ILE A 215 28.10 18.29 32.61
CA ILE A 215 27.73 19.43 33.48
C ILE A 215 28.99 20.07 34.07
#